data_AF-A0A8B8J5D4-F1
#
_entry.id   AF-A0A8B8J5D4-F1
#
_cell.length_a   1.000
_cell.length_b   1.000
_cell.length_c   1.000
_cell.angle_alpha   90.00
_cell.angle_beta   90.00
_cell.angle_gamma   90.00
#
_symmetry.space_group_name_H-M   'P 1'
#
loop_
_entity.id
_entity.type
_entity.pdbx_description
1 polymer ?
#
loop_
_entity_poly.entity_id
_entity_poly.type
_entity_poly.pdbx_seq_one_letter_code
_entity_poly.pdbx_strand_id
1 'polypeptide(L)'
;MMDGDMDNGKSLAEVLFWHLLNGIISLMEGESSWEPHPISHFGSEVAELEPVSGSNNGGEAFVVCLDSILPDDILERILSFLPIASIIRAASVCKRWYDIIHSRRFLWANKLPQKPWYYMFTYSEAPAGYAYDPILRKWYSFNLPCIEKSNWFISSSCGLVCSMDNDSRSRIFVCNPITTDWKMLLEPPGVKFPDYSTLAISVDRKSHDYTIVVAKSKQVPGDFLQWEFSIHIYESGNRSWVTSITEVFTGWRGGDESVICNGVLYCMIHSTAVLGTAERRHGLIMYDLSARSSHTSLMRTLIPVPCSLTCGRMMNLKERLVMVGGIAKYDRPDIIRGIGIWELYKEGWREVTRMPHRFFQGFGEFDDVFASSGTEDLIYIQSYGATALLVFDMSQKQWKWSVRCPVTKRFPLQLFTGFCFEPRLEVAC
;
A
#
# COMPACT_ATOMS: atom_id res chain seq x y z
N MET A 1 -9.06 46.81 -44.01
CA MET A 1 -9.12 47.07 -42.56
C MET A 1 -10.12 46.10 -41.97
N MET A 2 -9.83 45.23 -41.02
CA MET A 2 -8.63 44.80 -40.29
C MET A 2 -8.98 43.36 -39.88
N ASP A 3 -8.16 42.40 -40.28
CA ASP A 3 -7.30 41.57 -39.42
C ASP A 3 -8.05 40.65 -38.44
N GLY A 4 -7.94 39.36 -38.74
CA GLY A 4 -8.34 38.25 -37.87
C GLY A 4 -7.15 37.78 -37.04
N ASP A 5 -7.40 37.60 -35.74
CA ASP A 5 -6.52 36.90 -34.81
C ASP A 5 -6.46 35.40 -35.19
N MET A 6 -5.26 34.92 -35.50
CA MET A 6 -4.95 33.49 -35.55
C MET A 6 -4.58 33.00 -34.15
N ASP A 7 -5.40 32.08 -33.68
CA ASP A 7 -5.28 31.32 -32.43
C ASP A 7 -4.05 30.39 -32.48
N ASN A 8 -3.02 30.71 -31.68
CA ASN A 8 -1.83 29.86 -31.47
C ASN A 8 -2.16 28.74 -30.47
N GLY A 9 -3.01 27.80 -30.88
CA GLY A 9 -3.33 26.61 -30.10
C GLY A 9 -2.22 25.57 -30.18
N LYS A 10 -1.26 25.59 -29.25
CA LYS A 10 -0.42 24.41 -28.99
C LYS A 10 -1.32 23.25 -28.60
N SER A 11 -1.15 22.11 -29.25
CA SER A 11 -1.92 20.90 -28.93
C SER A 11 -1.70 20.55 -27.45
N LEU A 12 -2.78 20.26 -26.72
CA LEU A 12 -2.72 19.83 -25.31
C LEU A 12 -1.79 18.62 -25.13
N ALA A 13 -1.63 17.80 -26.18
CA ALA A 13 -0.69 16.68 -26.21
C ALA A 13 0.77 17.12 -26.19
N GLU A 14 1.15 18.20 -26.90
CA GLU A 14 2.52 18.73 -26.88
C GLU A 14 2.86 19.31 -25.50
N VAL A 15 1.92 20.01 -24.88
CA VAL A 15 2.10 20.56 -23.52
C VAL A 15 2.31 19.44 -22.50
N LEU A 16 1.52 18.36 -22.59
CA LEU A 16 1.67 17.18 -21.74
C LEU A 16 2.98 16.42 -22.00
N PHE A 17 3.41 16.34 -23.27
CA PHE A 17 4.67 15.73 -23.66
C PHE A 17 5.88 16.45 -23.05
N TRP A 18 5.95 17.78 -23.17
CA TRP A 18 7.04 18.57 -22.57
C TRP A 18 7.05 18.49 -21.04
N HIS A 19 5.88 18.41 -20.40
CA HIS A 19 5.80 18.17 -18.96
C HIS A 19 6.29 16.78 -18.55
N LEU A 20 6.02 15.74 -19.35
CA LEU A 20 6.54 14.39 -19.12
C LEU A 20 8.06 14.32 -19.34
N LEU A 21 8.57 14.96 -20.40
CA LEU A 21 10.00 14.99 -20.71
C LEU A 21 10.80 15.71 -19.62
N ASN A 22 10.32 16.86 -19.13
CA ASN A 22 10.93 17.58 -18.01
C ASN A 22 10.90 16.77 -16.70
N GLY A 23 9.86 15.95 -16.50
CA GLY A 23 9.79 15.01 -15.38
C GLY A 23 10.85 13.90 -15.47
N ILE A 24 11.10 13.37 -16.67
CA ILE A 24 12.15 12.36 -16.92
C ILE A 24 13.54 12.95 -16.64
N ILE A 25 13.81 14.17 -17.12
CA ILE A 25 15.10 14.84 -16.91
C ILE A 25 15.36 15.05 -15.40
N SER A 26 14.36 15.49 -14.65
CA SER A 26 14.47 15.67 -13.19
C SER A 26 14.66 14.35 -12.42
N LEU A 27 14.19 13.22 -12.95
CA LEU A 27 14.41 11.89 -12.37
C LEU A 27 15.83 11.35 -12.67
N MET A 28 16.44 11.76 -13.79
CA MET A 28 17.79 11.35 -14.18
C MET A 28 18.90 12.15 -13.49
N GLU A 29 18.61 13.35 -12.97
CA GLU A 29 19.55 14.15 -12.17
C GLU A 29 19.77 13.62 -10.74
N GLY A 30 19.06 12.54 -10.37
CA GLY A 30 19.04 11.96 -9.04
C GLY A 30 19.88 10.70 -8.86
N GLU A 31 20.97 10.47 -9.59
CA GLU A 31 22.06 9.53 -9.22
C GLU A 31 23.22 9.58 -10.24
N SER A 32 24.45 9.63 -9.73
CA SER A 32 25.77 9.63 -10.41
C SER A 32 26.34 10.99 -10.84
N SER A 33 27.40 11.40 -10.12
CA SER A 33 28.34 12.46 -10.44
C SER A 33 29.21 12.07 -11.64
N TRP A 34 29.07 12.80 -12.74
CA TRP A 34 30.09 12.82 -13.79
C TRP A 34 30.84 14.15 -13.69
N GLU A 35 32.14 14.08 -13.41
CA GLU A 35 33.01 15.25 -13.45
C GLU A 35 33.11 15.80 -14.90
N PRO A 36 33.03 17.12 -15.11
CA PRO A 36 33.13 17.69 -16.43
C PRO A 36 34.60 17.79 -16.85
N HIS A 37 35.01 17.02 -17.86
CA HIS A 37 36.23 17.32 -18.60
C HIS A 37 36.02 18.54 -19.51
N PRO A 38 36.94 19.50 -19.55
CA PRO A 38 36.79 20.69 -20.38
C PRO A 38 37.08 20.35 -21.84
N ILE A 39 36.04 20.25 -22.66
CA ILE A 39 36.18 20.25 -24.13
C ILE A 39 36.04 21.70 -24.61
N SER A 40 37.18 22.38 -24.65
CA SER A 40 37.36 23.57 -25.47
C SER A 40 37.39 23.19 -26.94
N HIS A 41 36.66 23.96 -27.75
CA HIS A 41 36.63 23.96 -29.23
C HIS A 41 35.86 22.82 -29.92
N PHE A 42 34.56 23.03 -30.10
CA PHE A 42 33.93 23.01 -31.43
C PHE A 42 32.77 24.01 -31.41
N GLY A 43 32.74 24.88 -32.42
CA GLY A 43 31.81 26.01 -32.51
C GLY A 43 30.35 25.57 -32.62
N SER A 44 29.49 26.45 -32.13
CA SER A 44 28.05 26.50 -32.33
C SER A 44 27.61 26.05 -33.72
N GLU A 45 26.78 25.02 -33.78
CA GLU A 45 25.70 24.90 -34.76
C GLU A 45 24.46 24.40 -34.01
N VAL A 46 23.73 25.34 -33.43
CA VAL A 46 22.28 25.18 -33.29
C VAL A 46 21.75 25.16 -34.71
N ALA A 47 21.29 24.00 -35.18
CA ALA A 47 20.53 23.92 -36.41
C ALA A 47 19.17 24.59 -36.18
N GLU A 48 19.16 25.92 -36.20
CA GLU A 48 17.97 26.70 -36.53
C GLU A 48 17.63 26.34 -37.98
N LEU A 49 16.58 25.54 -38.15
CA LEU A 49 15.98 25.29 -39.45
C LEU A 49 15.29 26.59 -39.89
N GLU A 50 16.04 27.44 -40.57
CA GLU A 50 15.54 28.59 -41.32
C GLU A 50 14.57 28.11 -42.42
N PRO A 51 13.40 28.76 -42.59
CA PRO A 51 12.46 28.42 -43.64
C PRO A 51 13.02 28.89 -44.98
N VAL A 52 13.35 27.95 -45.87
CA VAL A 52 13.79 28.25 -47.23
C VAL A 52 12.66 28.97 -47.97
N SER A 53 12.85 30.26 -48.23
CA SER A 53 11.96 31.06 -49.05
C SER A 53 12.21 30.80 -50.54
N GLY A 54 11.17 30.32 -51.24
CA GLY A 54 10.92 30.67 -52.63
C GLY A 54 11.16 29.57 -53.66
N SER A 55 10.09 28.83 -54.00
CA SER A 55 9.58 28.73 -55.38
C SER A 55 8.35 27.81 -55.42
N ASN A 56 7.26 28.32 -56.00
CA ASN A 56 6.01 27.63 -56.27
C ASN A 56 6.19 26.19 -56.80
N ASN A 57 5.70 25.20 -56.05
CA ASN A 57 4.78 24.17 -56.53
C ASN A 57 4.39 23.20 -55.40
N GLY A 58 3.12 23.24 -55.01
CA GLY A 58 2.32 22.13 -54.44
C GLY A 58 2.99 21.06 -53.57
N GLY A 59 3.75 21.43 -52.54
CA GLY A 59 4.28 20.47 -51.55
C GLY A 59 3.68 20.73 -50.17
N GLU A 60 2.87 19.79 -49.69
CA GLU A 60 2.40 19.75 -48.30
C GLU A 60 3.60 19.87 -47.35
N ALA A 61 3.55 20.82 -46.42
CA ALA A 61 4.49 20.86 -45.31
C ALA A 61 4.27 19.58 -44.48
N PHE A 62 5.14 18.58 -44.65
CA PHE A 62 5.14 17.38 -43.83
C PHE A 62 5.51 17.80 -42.40
N VAL A 63 4.50 18.10 -41.60
CA VAL A 63 4.60 18.02 -40.14
C VAL A 63 4.81 16.54 -39.83
N VAL A 64 6.07 16.11 -39.82
CA VAL A 64 6.39 14.76 -39.36
C VAL A 64 6.13 14.74 -37.87
N CYS A 65 4.95 14.25 -37.49
CA CYS A 65 4.57 14.10 -36.10
C CYS A 65 5.63 13.25 -35.40
N LEU A 66 6.13 13.65 -34.23
CA LEU A 66 7.07 12.84 -33.46
C LEU A 66 6.51 11.42 -33.18
N ASP A 67 5.17 11.29 -33.16
CA ASP A 67 4.43 10.03 -33.08
C ASP A 67 4.61 9.12 -34.31
N SER A 68 5.13 9.59 -35.45
CA SER A 68 5.53 8.73 -36.57
C SER A 68 7.04 8.46 -36.61
N ILE A 69 7.84 9.16 -35.80
CA ILE A 69 9.31 9.06 -35.80
C ILE A 69 9.81 8.06 -34.76
N LEU A 70 9.21 8.04 -33.57
CA LEU A 70 9.69 7.17 -32.50
C LEU A 70 9.16 5.74 -32.68
N PRO A 71 10.00 4.69 -32.79
CA PRO A 71 9.55 3.29 -32.84
C PRO A 71 8.84 2.83 -31.56
N ASP A 72 7.94 1.84 -31.65
CA ASP A 72 7.13 1.35 -30.52
C ASP A 72 7.97 0.80 -29.37
N ASP A 73 9.08 0.13 -29.65
CA ASP A 73 10.01 -0.40 -28.66
C ASP A 73 10.73 0.71 -27.86
N ILE A 74 11.11 1.80 -28.53
CA ILE A 74 11.70 2.96 -27.85
C ILE A 74 10.65 3.68 -27.02
N LEU A 75 9.45 3.89 -27.57
CA LEU A 75 8.35 4.51 -26.85
C LEU A 75 7.95 3.69 -25.62
N GLU A 76 7.83 2.37 -25.76
CA GLU A 76 7.58 1.45 -24.65
C GLU A 76 8.66 1.59 -23.56
N ARG A 77 9.92 1.64 -23.97
CA ARG A 77 11.05 1.79 -23.05
C ARG A 77 10.99 3.12 -22.30
N ILE A 78 10.70 4.24 -22.98
CA ILE A 78 10.53 5.56 -22.36
C ILE A 78 9.40 5.53 -21.34
N LEU A 79 8.22 5.05 -21.74
CA LEU A 79 7.06 4.97 -20.86
C LEU A 79 7.31 4.06 -19.64
N SER A 80 8.15 3.03 -19.78
CA SER A 80 8.46 2.09 -18.68
C SER A 80 9.27 2.71 -17.54
N PHE A 81 9.93 3.85 -17.78
CA PHE A 81 10.69 4.58 -16.76
C PHE A 81 9.84 5.61 -16.01
N LEU A 82 8.60 5.86 -16.44
CA LEU A 82 7.75 6.85 -15.80
C LEU A 82 7.18 6.32 -14.48
N PRO A 83 6.97 7.19 -13.46
CA PRO A 83 6.16 6.85 -12.31
C PRO A 83 4.74 6.46 -12.72
N ILE A 84 4.09 5.61 -11.93
CA ILE A 84 2.78 5.04 -12.24
C ILE A 84 1.71 6.09 -12.59
N ALA A 85 1.67 7.20 -11.85
CA ALA A 85 0.74 8.30 -12.11
C ALA A 85 0.98 9.00 -13.46
N SER A 86 2.23 8.99 -13.95
CA SER A 86 2.58 9.51 -15.26
C SER A 86 2.25 8.52 -16.37
N ILE A 87 2.40 7.21 -16.13
CA ILE A 87 1.97 6.16 -17.06
C ILE A 87 0.46 6.23 -17.29
N ILE A 88 -0.34 6.33 -16.22
CA ILE A 88 -1.81 6.44 -16.33
C ILE A 88 -2.21 7.67 -17.15
N ARG A 89 -1.54 8.81 -16.95
CA ARG A 89 -1.77 10.03 -17.75
C ARG A 89 -1.31 9.87 -19.20
N ALA A 90 -0.19 9.18 -19.43
CA ALA A 90 0.32 8.91 -20.77
C ALA A 90 -0.67 8.06 -21.60
N ALA A 91 -1.40 7.15 -20.96
CA ALA A 91 -2.46 6.37 -21.63
C ALA A 91 -3.62 7.23 -22.16
N SER A 92 -3.80 8.47 -21.69
CA SER A 92 -4.82 9.39 -22.21
C SER A 92 -4.36 10.29 -23.36
N VAL A 93 -3.09 10.23 -23.75
CA VAL A 93 -2.52 11.13 -24.78
C VAL A 93 -3.00 10.75 -26.18
N CYS A 94 -2.83 9.50 -26.59
CA CYS A 94 -3.31 8.99 -27.88
C CYS A 94 -3.52 7.46 -27.85
N LYS A 95 -4.21 6.93 -28.86
CA LYS A 95 -4.49 5.48 -28.98
C LYS A 95 -3.22 4.63 -28.99
N ARG A 96 -2.18 5.07 -29.70
CA ARG A 96 -0.90 4.36 -29.79
C ARG A 96 -0.26 4.17 -28.42
N TRP A 97 -0.23 5.22 -27.59
CA TRP A 97 0.34 5.15 -26.24
C TRP A 97 -0.52 4.29 -25.32
N TYR A 98 -1.84 4.43 -25.42
CA TYR A 98 -2.79 3.57 -24.72
C TYR A 98 -2.53 2.08 -25.02
N ASP A 99 -2.41 1.73 -26.30
CA ASP A 99 -2.19 0.35 -26.76
C ASP A 99 -0.85 -0.21 -26.27
N ILE A 100 0.22 0.61 -26.29
CA ILE A 100 1.53 0.21 -25.77
C ILE A 100 1.46 -0.07 -24.26
N ILE A 101 0.87 0.84 -23.48
CA ILE A 101 0.79 0.72 -22.01
C ILE A 101 -0.02 -0.51 -21.58
N HIS A 102 -1.07 -0.86 -22.33
CA HIS A 102 -1.90 -2.04 -22.05
C HIS A 102 -1.37 -3.32 -22.71
N SER A 103 -0.25 -3.24 -23.44
CA SER A 103 0.37 -4.42 -24.05
C SER A 103 1.01 -5.30 -22.98
N ARG A 104 0.99 -6.62 -23.20
CA ARG A 104 1.68 -7.58 -22.31
C ARG A 104 3.18 -7.32 -22.21
N ARG A 105 3.80 -6.85 -23.30
CA ARG A 105 5.24 -6.55 -23.35
C ARG A 105 5.58 -5.42 -22.38
N PHE A 106 4.81 -4.32 -22.42
CA PHE A 106 4.98 -3.21 -21.50
C PHE A 106 4.78 -3.63 -20.04
N LEU A 107 3.70 -4.37 -19.73
CA LEU A 107 3.43 -4.83 -18.35
C LEU A 107 4.55 -5.72 -17.80
N TRP A 108 5.22 -6.51 -18.65
CA TRP A 108 6.39 -7.29 -18.25
C TRP A 108 7.68 -6.48 -18.14
N ALA A 109 7.82 -5.41 -18.94
CA ALA A 109 8.96 -4.51 -18.90
C ALA A 109 8.87 -3.51 -17.74
N ASN A 110 7.65 -3.12 -17.35
CA ASN A 110 7.37 -2.20 -16.26
C ASN A 110 7.50 -2.91 -14.91
N LYS A 111 8.74 -3.12 -14.49
CA LYS A 111 9.08 -3.75 -13.19
C LYS A 111 9.75 -2.78 -12.23
N LEU A 112 9.73 -1.48 -12.53
CA LEU A 112 10.40 -0.50 -11.70
C LEU A 112 9.77 -0.53 -10.30
N PRO A 113 10.53 -0.78 -9.23
CA PRO A 113 9.97 -0.85 -7.89
C PRO A 113 9.34 0.49 -7.54
N GLN A 114 8.00 0.53 -7.46
CA GLN A 114 7.30 1.71 -6.97
C GLN A 114 7.31 1.69 -5.45
N LYS A 115 7.61 2.84 -4.84
CA LYS A 115 7.46 2.97 -3.39
C LYS A 115 5.96 2.87 -3.06
N PRO A 116 5.60 2.18 -1.96
CA PRO A 116 4.19 1.99 -1.63
C PRO A 116 3.52 3.31 -1.33
N TRP A 117 2.34 3.50 -1.90
CA TRP A 117 1.48 4.63 -1.62
C TRP A 117 0.70 4.40 -0.34
N TYR A 118 0.28 5.48 0.33
CA TYR A 118 -0.60 5.40 1.49
C TYR A 118 -1.97 5.97 1.17
N TYR A 119 -3.02 5.15 1.20
CA TYR A 119 -4.38 5.60 0.99
C TYR A 119 -5.02 5.98 2.33
N MET A 120 -5.45 7.23 2.46
CA MET A 120 -6.12 7.76 3.64
C MET A 120 -7.56 8.14 3.30
N PHE A 121 -8.50 7.75 4.15
CA PHE A 121 -9.92 8.06 4.01
C PHE A 121 -10.57 8.25 5.38
N THR A 122 -11.74 8.87 5.38
CA THR A 122 -12.53 9.09 6.60
C THR A 122 -13.48 7.93 6.87
N TYR A 123 -13.81 7.76 8.15
CA TYR A 123 -14.95 6.94 8.54
C TYR A 123 -16.26 7.66 8.20
N SER A 124 -16.70 7.58 6.94
CA SER A 124 -17.90 8.22 6.42
C SER A 124 -18.68 7.32 5.47
N GLU A 125 -19.94 7.65 5.22
CA GLU A 125 -20.83 6.88 4.32
C GLU A 125 -20.32 6.78 2.87
N ALA A 126 -19.52 7.76 2.41
CA ALA A 126 -18.85 7.71 1.12
C ALA A 126 -17.34 7.45 1.30
N PRO A 127 -16.74 6.44 0.64
CA PRO A 127 -15.34 6.06 0.75
C PRO A 127 -14.43 6.95 -0.12
N ALA A 128 -14.60 8.27 -0.02
CA ALA A 128 -13.71 9.22 -0.69
C ALA A 128 -12.39 9.31 0.10
N GLY A 129 -11.27 9.11 -0.59
CA GLY A 129 -9.94 9.15 0.01
C GLY A 129 -8.88 9.63 -0.96
N TYR A 130 -7.65 9.70 -0.46
CA TYR A 130 -6.50 10.18 -1.20
C TYR A 130 -5.33 9.23 -1.01
N ALA A 131 -4.59 8.98 -2.08
CA ALA A 131 -3.33 8.22 -2.02
C ALA A 131 -2.13 9.17 -2.00
N TYR A 132 -1.25 8.99 -1.03
CA TYR A 132 0.01 9.69 -0.93
C TYR A 132 1.10 8.94 -1.69
N ASP A 133 1.73 9.64 -2.63
CA ASP A 133 2.95 9.21 -3.29
C ASP A 133 4.17 9.77 -2.53
N PRO A 134 5.01 8.90 -1.94
CA PRO A 134 6.17 9.33 -1.18
C PRO A 134 7.32 9.86 -2.05
N ILE A 135 7.37 9.52 -3.34
CA ILE A 135 8.41 9.97 -4.27
C ILE A 135 8.11 11.40 -4.70
N LEU A 136 6.91 11.64 -5.20
CA LEU A 136 6.47 12.97 -5.65
C LEU A 136 5.96 13.85 -4.50
N ARG A 137 5.86 13.30 -3.29
CA ARG A 137 5.30 13.94 -2.09
C ARG A 137 3.95 14.61 -2.38
N LYS A 138 3.09 13.90 -3.11
CA LYS A 138 1.82 14.40 -3.63
C LYS A 138 0.67 13.48 -3.22
N TRP A 139 -0.49 14.08 -2.96
CA TRP A 139 -1.74 13.35 -2.77
C TRP A 139 -2.52 13.31 -4.08
N TYR A 140 -3.03 12.12 -4.42
CA TYR A 140 -3.91 11.87 -5.56
C TYR A 140 -5.31 11.52 -5.06
N SER A 141 -6.32 12.17 -5.61
CA SER A 141 -7.73 11.85 -5.33
C SER A 141 -8.18 10.77 -6.30
N PHE A 142 -8.60 9.61 -5.78
CA PHE A 142 -9.32 8.60 -6.57
C PHE A 142 -10.14 7.71 -5.65
N ASN A 143 -11.17 7.07 -6.21
CA ASN A 143 -12.05 6.17 -5.46
C ASN A 143 -11.55 4.74 -5.56
N LEU A 144 -11.56 4.02 -4.44
CA LEU A 144 -11.28 2.59 -4.44
C LEU A 144 -12.51 1.82 -4.94
N PRO A 145 -12.35 0.87 -5.88
CA PRO A 145 -13.49 0.17 -6.48
C PRO A 145 -14.14 -0.84 -5.52
N CYS A 146 -13.40 -1.36 -4.52
CA CYS A 146 -13.83 -2.50 -3.70
C CYS A 146 -14.26 -2.18 -2.27
N ILE A 147 -14.23 -0.91 -1.84
CA ILE A 147 -14.60 -0.52 -0.47
C ILE A 147 -15.94 0.20 -0.52
N GLU A 148 -17.01 -0.43 0.00
CA GLU A 148 -18.33 0.21 0.07
C GLU A 148 -18.50 1.06 1.33
N LYS A 149 -17.98 0.58 2.47
CA LYS A 149 -18.05 1.26 3.76
C LYS A 149 -16.66 1.46 4.32
N SER A 150 -16.49 2.54 5.08
CA SER A 150 -15.21 2.92 5.67
C SER A 150 -14.72 2.02 6.83
N ASN A 151 -15.53 1.06 7.27
CA ASN A 151 -15.25 0.20 8.41
C ASN A 151 -14.70 -1.19 8.05
N TRP A 152 -14.46 -1.45 6.77
CA TRP A 152 -14.04 -2.77 6.31
C TRP A 152 -12.61 -3.08 6.71
N PHE A 153 -12.32 -4.37 6.89
CA PHE A 153 -10.96 -4.86 7.08
C PHE A 153 -10.23 -4.74 5.77
N ILE A 154 -9.00 -4.23 5.80
CA ILE A 154 -8.18 -4.06 4.60
C ILE A 154 -6.84 -4.74 4.82
N SER A 155 -6.40 -5.50 3.82
CA SER A 155 -5.04 -6.01 3.70
C SER A 155 -4.58 -5.86 2.26
N SER A 156 -3.28 -5.65 2.04
CA SER A 156 -2.73 -5.44 0.70
C SER A 156 -1.46 -6.25 0.47
N SER A 157 -1.21 -6.69 -0.75
CA SER A 157 0.05 -7.32 -1.14
C SER A 157 0.25 -7.20 -2.65
N CYS A 158 1.47 -6.87 -3.09
CA CYS A 158 1.87 -6.78 -4.50
C CYS A 158 0.84 -6.07 -5.40
N GLY A 159 0.31 -4.94 -4.93
CA GLY A 159 -0.65 -4.10 -5.66
C GLY A 159 -2.11 -4.54 -5.69
N LEU A 160 -2.42 -5.71 -5.12
CA LEU A 160 -3.80 -6.06 -4.80
C LEU A 160 -4.16 -5.58 -3.39
N VAL A 161 -5.40 -5.14 -3.25
CA VAL A 161 -6.06 -4.76 -2.01
C VAL A 161 -7.22 -5.71 -1.79
N CYS A 162 -7.24 -6.37 -0.65
CA CYS A 162 -8.31 -7.22 -0.20
C CYS A 162 -9.11 -6.53 0.89
N SER A 163 -10.43 -6.55 0.76
CA SER A 163 -11.34 -5.92 1.71
C SER A 163 -12.44 -6.87 2.15
N MET A 164 -12.76 -6.87 3.44
CA MET A 164 -13.81 -7.71 4.02
C MET A 164 -14.80 -6.87 4.82
N ASP A 165 -16.10 -7.11 4.62
CA ASP A 165 -17.15 -6.42 5.37
C ASP A 165 -17.00 -6.63 6.88
N ASN A 166 -17.32 -5.62 7.69
CA ASN A 166 -17.23 -5.71 9.14
C ASN A 166 -18.47 -6.36 9.79
N ASP A 167 -19.59 -6.40 9.08
CA ASP A 167 -20.87 -6.80 9.65
C ASP A 167 -20.94 -8.33 9.81
N SER A 168 -20.86 -9.06 8.70
CA SER A 168 -21.03 -10.52 8.65
C SER A 168 -19.73 -11.30 8.44
N ARG A 169 -18.69 -10.62 7.93
CA ARG A 169 -17.40 -11.21 7.50
C ARG A 169 -17.58 -12.25 6.39
N SER A 170 -18.54 -12.00 5.50
CA SER A 170 -18.93 -12.90 4.42
C SER A 170 -18.61 -12.36 3.02
N ARG A 171 -18.55 -11.04 2.88
CA ARG A 171 -18.31 -10.35 1.61
C ARG A 171 -16.85 -9.93 1.57
N ILE A 172 -16.09 -10.64 0.75
CA ILE A 172 -14.66 -10.38 0.54
C ILE A 172 -14.44 -9.99 -0.91
N PHE A 173 -13.73 -8.89 -1.11
CA PHE A 173 -13.36 -8.38 -2.42
C PHE A 173 -11.85 -8.33 -2.54
N VAL A 174 -11.37 -8.51 -3.76
CA VAL A 174 -9.98 -8.25 -4.15
C VAL A 174 -10.04 -7.26 -5.29
N CYS A 175 -9.25 -6.19 -5.20
CA CYS A 175 -9.16 -5.21 -6.26
C CYS A 175 -7.73 -4.74 -6.51
N ASN A 176 -7.46 -4.34 -7.75
CA ASN A 176 -6.30 -3.52 -8.10
C ASN A 176 -6.75 -2.06 -8.13
N PRO A 177 -6.30 -1.20 -7.19
CA PRO A 177 -6.68 0.20 -7.13
C PRO A 177 -6.32 1.03 -8.38
N ILE A 178 -5.29 0.61 -9.12
CA ILE A 178 -4.75 1.34 -10.27
C ILE A 178 -5.51 1.00 -11.55
N THR A 179 -5.76 -0.28 -11.80
CA THR A 179 -6.50 -0.72 -13.00
C THR A 179 -8.01 -0.69 -12.79
N THR A 180 -8.47 -0.51 -11.56
CA THR A 180 -9.87 -0.55 -11.12
C THR A 180 -10.55 -1.91 -11.32
N ASP A 181 -9.79 -2.93 -11.67
CA ASP A 181 -10.26 -4.32 -11.71
C ASP A 181 -10.57 -4.81 -10.30
N TRP A 182 -11.65 -5.57 -10.16
CA TRP A 182 -12.07 -6.11 -8.88
C TRP A 182 -12.92 -7.36 -9.04
N LYS A 183 -12.94 -8.18 -8.00
CA LYS A 183 -13.83 -9.33 -7.91
C LYS A 183 -14.28 -9.61 -6.49
N MET A 184 -15.49 -10.15 -6.38
CA MET A 184 -16.01 -10.71 -5.13
C MET A 184 -15.66 -12.19 -5.05
N LEU A 185 -15.17 -12.63 -3.89
CA LEU A 185 -14.85 -14.03 -3.63
C LEU A 185 -16.09 -14.79 -3.13
N LEU A 186 -15.98 -16.11 -3.15
CA LEU A 186 -16.96 -16.97 -2.47
C LEU A 186 -16.99 -16.65 -0.97
N GLU A 187 -18.13 -16.87 -0.34
CA GLU A 187 -18.27 -16.67 1.11
C GLU A 187 -17.29 -17.61 1.86
N PRO A 188 -16.48 -17.08 2.82
CA PRO A 188 -15.60 -17.91 3.61
C PRO A 188 -16.39 -18.83 4.55
N PRO A 189 -15.91 -20.07 4.78
CA PRO A 189 -16.55 -21.00 5.70
C PRO A 189 -16.47 -20.51 7.16
N GLY A 190 -17.11 -21.28 8.05
CA GLY A 190 -17.15 -21.01 9.49
C GLY A 190 -18.33 -20.14 9.91
N VAL A 191 -18.28 -19.66 11.15
CA VAL A 191 -19.38 -18.90 11.75
C VAL A 191 -19.59 -17.56 11.05
N LYS A 192 -20.86 -17.17 10.91
CA LYS A 192 -21.26 -15.79 10.60
C LYS A 192 -21.27 -14.99 11.90
N PHE A 193 -20.99 -13.70 11.80
CA PHE A 193 -20.91 -12.79 12.97
C PHE A 193 -19.96 -13.33 14.06
N PRO A 194 -18.67 -13.52 13.75
CA PRO A 194 -17.65 -13.72 14.77
C PRO A 194 -17.47 -12.44 15.59
N ASP A 195 -17.00 -12.58 16.83
CA ASP A 195 -16.77 -11.44 17.72
C ASP A 195 -15.53 -10.64 17.29
N TYR A 196 -14.49 -11.35 16.82
CA TYR A 196 -13.27 -10.77 16.24
C TYR A 196 -12.92 -11.49 14.95
N SER A 197 -12.28 -10.78 14.01
CA SER A 197 -11.64 -11.44 12.87
C SER A 197 -10.57 -10.58 12.26
N THR A 198 -9.66 -11.25 11.57
CA THR A 198 -8.57 -10.61 10.86
C THR A 198 -8.48 -11.14 9.44
N LEU A 199 -7.91 -10.31 8.56
CA LEU A 199 -7.77 -10.54 7.13
C LEU A 199 -6.30 -10.38 6.76
N ALA A 200 -5.76 -11.32 5.98
CA ALA A 200 -4.45 -11.18 5.37
C ALA A 200 -4.49 -11.65 3.91
N ILE A 201 -3.72 -10.97 3.05
CA ILE A 201 -3.48 -11.38 1.66
C ILE A 201 -1.98 -11.50 1.40
N SER A 202 -1.60 -12.51 0.63
CA SER A 202 -0.26 -12.68 0.07
C SER A 202 -0.39 -12.95 -1.42
N VAL A 203 0.38 -12.25 -2.23
CA VAL A 203 0.36 -12.37 -3.70
C VAL A 203 1.74 -12.79 -4.16
N ASP A 204 1.83 -13.87 -4.93
CA ASP A 204 3.07 -14.27 -5.58
C ASP A 204 3.38 -13.32 -6.76
N ARG A 205 4.56 -12.69 -6.71
CA ARG A 205 4.95 -11.67 -7.69
C ARG A 205 5.17 -12.23 -9.10
N LYS A 206 5.35 -13.54 -9.26
CA LYS A 206 5.67 -14.16 -10.54
C LYS A 206 4.45 -14.77 -11.20
N SER A 207 3.65 -15.53 -10.46
CA SER A 207 2.45 -16.18 -10.99
C SER A 207 1.22 -15.28 -10.92
N HIS A 208 1.25 -14.24 -10.08
CA HIS A 208 0.09 -13.41 -9.71
C HIS A 208 -1.04 -14.20 -9.02
N ASP A 209 -0.75 -15.45 -8.60
CA ASP A 209 -1.63 -16.15 -7.68
C ASP A 209 -1.58 -15.51 -6.31
N TYR A 210 -2.69 -15.59 -5.60
CA TYR A 210 -2.78 -15.02 -4.28
C TYR A 210 -3.53 -15.94 -3.32
N THR A 211 -3.11 -15.84 -2.07
CA THR A 211 -3.70 -16.53 -0.93
C THR A 211 -4.32 -15.51 -0.02
N ILE A 212 -5.57 -15.74 0.39
CA ILE A 212 -6.25 -14.91 1.38
C ILE A 212 -6.55 -15.76 2.58
N VAL A 213 -6.33 -15.21 3.76
CA VAL A 213 -6.59 -15.87 5.02
C VAL A 213 -7.54 -15.02 5.84
N VAL A 214 -8.59 -15.67 6.33
CA VAL A 214 -9.53 -15.11 7.30
C VAL A 214 -9.44 -15.94 8.56
N ALA A 215 -9.03 -15.32 9.65
CA ALA A 215 -9.09 -15.95 10.96
C ALA A 215 -10.24 -15.35 11.76
N LYS A 216 -11.09 -16.21 12.33
CA LYS A 216 -12.29 -15.84 13.08
C LYS A 216 -12.13 -16.26 14.53
N SER A 217 -12.59 -15.42 15.46
CA SER A 217 -12.65 -15.76 16.87
C SER A 217 -14.04 -15.49 17.43
N LYS A 218 -14.58 -16.46 18.16
CA LYS A 218 -15.92 -16.38 18.76
C LYS A 218 -15.90 -16.91 20.19
N GLN A 219 -16.53 -16.19 21.10
CA GLN A 219 -16.64 -16.62 22.48
C GLN A 219 -17.50 -17.87 22.59
N VAL A 220 -17.04 -18.85 23.37
CA VAL A 220 -17.83 -20.05 23.65
C VAL A 220 -19.00 -19.66 24.58
N PRO A 221 -20.26 -19.95 24.21
CA PRO A 221 -21.40 -19.59 25.04
C PRO A 221 -21.30 -20.20 26.45
N GLY A 222 -21.43 -19.35 27.47
CA GLY A 222 -21.40 -19.77 28.88
C GLY A 222 -19.99 -19.89 29.50
N ASP A 223 -18.91 -19.72 28.73
CA ASP A 223 -17.54 -19.68 29.25
C ASP A 223 -16.78 -18.46 28.72
N PHE A 224 -16.59 -17.45 29.58
CA PHE A 224 -15.93 -16.21 29.19
C PHE A 224 -14.42 -16.36 28.92
N LEU A 225 -13.80 -17.45 29.39
CA LEU A 225 -12.38 -17.72 29.24
C LEU A 225 -12.08 -18.53 27.97
N GLN A 226 -13.08 -19.18 27.38
CA GLN A 226 -12.92 -20.01 26.19
C GLN A 226 -13.36 -19.30 24.91
N TRP A 227 -12.50 -19.37 23.90
CA TRP A 227 -12.72 -18.74 22.61
C TRP A 227 -12.39 -19.73 21.50
N GLU A 228 -13.37 -20.01 20.66
CA GLU A 228 -13.13 -20.76 19.43
C GLU A 228 -12.37 -19.87 18.46
N PHE A 229 -11.30 -20.39 17.87
CA PHE A 229 -10.48 -19.74 16.88
C PHE A 229 -10.35 -20.64 15.65
N SER A 230 -10.67 -20.10 14.48
CA SER A 230 -10.58 -20.84 13.21
C SER A 230 -9.83 -20.06 12.15
N ILE A 231 -9.08 -20.76 11.30
CA ILE A 231 -8.36 -20.20 10.15
C ILE A 231 -8.95 -20.78 8.87
N HIS A 232 -9.36 -19.90 7.95
CA HIS A 232 -9.87 -20.25 6.64
C HIS A 232 -8.96 -19.65 5.56
N ILE A 233 -8.55 -20.48 4.61
CA ILE A 233 -7.60 -20.13 3.55
C ILE A 233 -8.30 -20.22 2.20
N TYR A 234 -8.16 -19.19 1.39
CA TYR A 234 -8.56 -19.13 0.00
C TYR A 234 -7.34 -19.13 -0.89
N GLU A 235 -7.34 -19.99 -1.91
CA GLU A 235 -6.30 -20.03 -2.94
C GLU A 235 -6.89 -19.61 -4.29
N SER A 236 -6.31 -18.59 -4.94
CA SER A 236 -6.77 -18.07 -6.23
C SER A 236 -6.78 -19.12 -7.35
N GLY A 237 -5.79 -20.01 -7.37
CA GLY A 237 -5.66 -21.07 -8.37
C GLY A 237 -6.81 -22.07 -8.34
N ASN A 238 -7.22 -22.49 -7.13
CA ASN A 238 -8.30 -23.46 -6.92
C ASN A 238 -9.68 -22.79 -6.78
N ARG A 239 -9.70 -21.47 -6.55
CA ARG A 239 -10.89 -20.64 -6.32
C ARG A 239 -11.80 -21.18 -5.22
N SER A 240 -11.22 -21.82 -4.22
CA SER A 240 -11.94 -22.49 -3.14
C SER A 240 -11.41 -22.07 -1.78
N TRP A 241 -12.28 -22.19 -0.78
CA TRP A 241 -11.93 -22.03 0.61
C TRP A 241 -11.69 -23.38 1.27
N VAL A 242 -10.72 -23.42 2.18
CA VAL A 242 -10.46 -24.56 3.05
C VAL A 242 -10.39 -24.06 4.50
N THR A 243 -11.10 -24.73 5.40
CA THR A 243 -10.89 -24.55 6.84
C THR A 243 -9.68 -25.37 7.25
N SER A 244 -8.62 -24.71 7.67
CA SER A 244 -7.34 -25.38 7.94
C SER A 244 -7.19 -25.81 9.39
N ILE A 245 -7.69 -25.01 10.34
CA ILE A 245 -7.67 -25.35 11.76
C ILE A 245 -8.85 -24.70 12.48
N THR A 246 -9.37 -25.42 13.47
CA THR A 246 -10.31 -24.92 14.48
C THR A 246 -9.81 -25.41 15.83
N GLU A 247 -9.54 -24.48 16.75
CA GLU A 247 -9.01 -24.76 18.08
C GLU A 247 -9.72 -23.88 19.12
N VAL A 248 -9.87 -24.37 20.35
CA VAL A 248 -10.42 -23.57 21.46
C VAL A 248 -9.27 -23.06 22.31
N PHE A 249 -9.12 -21.74 22.37
CA PHE A 249 -8.17 -21.08 23.25
C PHE A 249 -8.77 -20.89 24.64
N THR A 250 -7.94 -21.11 25.67
CA THR A 250 -8.31 -20.85 27.07
C THR A 250 -7.47 -19.69 27.60
N GLY A 251 -8.11 -18.64 28.10
CA GLY A 251 -7.42 -17.44 28.61
C GLY A 251 -6.86 -16.51 27.53
N TRP A 252 -7.15 -16.80 26.26
CA TRP A 252 -6.73 -16.03 25.08
C TRP A 252 -7.87 -15.97 24.06
N ARG A 253 -7.88 -14.91 23.25
CA ARG A 253 -8.78 -14.74 22.11
C ARG A 253 -8.04 -14.25 20.88
N GLY A 254 -8.59 -14.48 19.70
CA GLY A 254 -8.13 -13.84 18.46
C GLY A 254 -8.30 -12.32 18.51
N GLY A 255 -7.39 -11.60 17.86
CA GLY A 255 -7.50 -10.18 17.59
C GLY A 255 -7.91 -9.87 16.15
N ASP A 256 -7.79 -8.60 15.79
CA ASP A 256 -8.14 -8.05 14.47
C ASP A 256 -6.91 -7.80 13.58
N GLU A 257 -5.75 -8.32 13.98
CA GLU A 257 -4.46 -8.08 13.33
C GLU A 257 -3.78 -9.38 12.91
N SER A 258 -3.46 -9.48 11.61
CA SER A 258 -2.69 -10.57 11.05
C SER A 258 -1.91 -10.15 9.82
N VAL A 259 -0.85 -10.89 9.52
CA VAL A 259 -0.07 -10.71 8.30
C VAL A 259 0.49 -12.04 7.82
N ILE A 260 0.62 -12.20 6.51
CA ILE A 260 1.34 -13.32 5.91
C ILE A 260 2.75 -12.84 5.57
N CYS A 261 3.76 -13.56 6.05
CA CYS A 261 5.17 -13.29 5.80
C CYS A 261 5.90 -14.63 5.62
N ASN A 262 6.63 -14.80 4.51
CA ASN A 262 7.33 -16.04 4.16
C ASN A 262 6.45 -17.30 4.20
N GLY A 263 5.21 -17.21 3.71
CA GLY A 263 4.28 -18.35 3.73
C GLY A 263 3.78 -18.75 5.13
N VAL A 264 4.08 -17.95 6.16
CA VAL A 264 3.57 -18.14 7.52
C VAL A 264 2.58 -17.02 7.82
N LEU A 265 1.40 -17.40 8.31
CA LEU A 265 0.43 -16.48 8.89
C LEU A 265 0.82 -16.19 10.34
N TYR A 266 0.86 -14.91 10.67
CA TYR A 266 1.05 -14.42 12.02
C TYR A 266 -0.24 -13.72 12.47
N CYS A 267 -0.83 -14.16 13.59
CA CYS A 267 -2.03 -13.55 14.16
C CYS A 267 -1.76 -13.01 15.56
N MET A 268 -2.20 -11.77 15.81
CA MET A 268 -2.15 -11.23 17.16
C MET A 268 -3.31 -11.79 17.98
N ILE A 269 -2.99 -12.23 19.20
CA ILE A 269 -3.96 -12.72 20.17
C ILE A 269 -3.90 -11.89 21.44
N HIS A 270 -5.01 -11.83 22.15
CA HIS A 270 -5.16 -11.04 23.37
C HIS A 270 -5.51 -11.92 24.55
N SER A 271 -4.88 -11.68 25.70
CA SER A 271 -5.23 -12.42 26.91
C SER A 271 -6.61 -11.99 27.41
N THR A 272 -7.41 -12.95 27.83
CA THR A 272 -8.75 -12.76 28.42
C THR A 272 -8.75 -12.90 29.93
N ALA A 273 -7.58 -13.11 30.55
CA ALA A 273 -7.45 -13.30 32.00
C ALA A 273 -7.82 -12.02 32.77
N VAL A 274 -8.84 -12.13 33.63
CA VAL A 274 -9.38 -11.04 34.48
C VAL A 274 -8.56 -10.83 35.76
N LEU A 275 -7.56 -11.65 36.04
CA LEU A 275 -6.85 -11.67 37.34
C LEU A 275 -5.42 -11.13 37.23
N GLY A 276 -5.26 -9.84 37.55
CA GLY A 276 -4.22 -9.31 38.45
C GLY A 276 -2.73 -9.38 38.10
N THR A 277 -2.28 -10.16 37.10
CA THR A 277 -0.83 -10.39 36.87
C THR A 277 -0.43 -10.46 35.39
N ALA A 278 -1.14 -9.82 34.48
CA ALA A 278 -0.79 -9.88 33.05
C ALA A 278 0.22 -8.78 32.67
N GLU A 279 1.52 -9.06 32.83
CA GLU A 279 2.59 -8.20 32.30
C GLU A 279 2.52 -8.03 30.77
N ARG A 280 1.82 -8.92 30.06
CA ARG A 280 1.66 -8.86 28.59
C ARG A 280 0.24 -9.26 28.18
N ARG A 281 -0.56 -8.26 27.75
CA ARG A 281 -1.93 -8.43 27.24
C ARG A 281 -2.00 -8.97 25.80
N HIS A 282 -0.87 -9.01 25.10
CA HIS A 282 -0.76 -9.34 23.69
C HIS A 282 0.20 -10.51 23.49
N GLY A 283 -0.08 -11.36 22.51
CA GLY A 283 0.79 -12.44 22.06
C GLY A 283 0.67 -12.59 20.54
N LEU A 284 1.61 -13.30 19.94
CA LEU A 284 1.60 -13.60 18.52
C LEU A 284 1.60 -15.12 18.33
N ILE A 285 0.71 -15.65 17.51
CA ILE A 285 0.73 -17.06 17.10
C ILE A 285 1.11 -17.18 15.63
N MET A 286 1.72 -18.31 15.29
CA MET A 286 2.15 -18.62 13.93
C MET A 286 1.38 -19.81 13.39
N TYR A 287 1.05 -19.75 12.11
CA TYR A 287 0.48 -20.86 11.36
C TYR A 287 1.16 -20.96 9.99
N ASP A 288 1.85 -22.07 9.74
CA ASP A 288 2.49 -22.34 8.44
C ASP A 288 1.42 -22.72 7.40
N LEU A 289 1.31 -21.92 6.33
CA LEU A 289 0.30 -22.12 5.29
C LEU A 289 0.60 -23.36 4.42
N SER A 290 1.85 -23.82 4.39
CA SER A 290 2.25 -25.05 3.70
C SER A 290 1.90 -26.30 4.51
N ALA A 291 1.88 -26.17 5.84
CA ALA A 291 1.52 -27.23 6.76
C ALA A 291 -0.01 -27.40 6.79
N ARG A 292 -0.58 -28.00 5.74
CA ARG A 292 -2.03 -28.17 5.55
C ARG A 292 -2.78 -28.93 6.66
N SER A 293 -2.07 -29.50 7.64
CA SER A 293 -2.64 -30.07 8.87
C SER A 293 -1.52 -30.54 9.81
N SER A 294 -0.83 -29.63 10.50
CA SER A 294 -0.01 -30.05 11.65
C SER A 294 -0.93 -30.21 12.87
N HIS A 295 -0.88 -31.35 13.56
CA HIS A 295 -1.62 -31.57 14.83
C HIS A 295 -1.06 -30.74 16.01
N THR A 296 -0.20 -29.78 15.74
CA THR A 296 0.42 -28.93 16.75
C THR A 296 -0.55 -27.79 17.07
N SER A 297 -0.95 -27.71 18.35
CA SER A 297 -1.75 -26.59 18.88
C SER A 297 -1.08 -25.25 18.55
N LEU A 298 -1.87 -24.28 18.07
CA LEU A 298 -1.42 -22.92 17.76
C LEU A 298 -0.79 -22.23 18.97
N MET A 299 -1.26 -22.56 20.18
CA MET A 299 -0.72 -21.98 21.40
C MET A 299 0.74 -22.40 21.67
N ARG A 300 1.23 -23.47 21.04
CA ARG A 300 2.65 -23.86 21.11
C ARG A 300 3.56 -22.98 20.25
N THR A 301 3.00 -22.23 19.30
CA THR A 301 3.74 -21.29 18.45
C THR A 301 3.69 -19.84 18.97
N LEU A 302 3.31 -19.67 20.25
CA LEU A 302 3.20 -18.38 20.90
C LEU A 302 4.57 -17.68 20.99
N ILE A 303 4.67 -16.53 20.35
CA ILE A 303 5.76 -15.58 20.49
C ILE A 303 5.29 -14.43 21.40
N PRO A 304 6.00 -14.15 22.51
CA PRO A 304 5.68 -13.01 23.35
C PRO A 304 5.99 -11.70 22.62
N VAL A 305 5.15 -10.68 22.84
CA VAL A 305 5.41 -9.31 22.35
C VAL A 305 6.65 -8.70 23.02
N PRO A 306 7.35 -7.75 22.35
CA PRO A 306 8.62 -7.21 22.85
C PRO A 306 8.50 -6.49 24.19
N CYS A 307 7.35 -5.86 24.45
CA CYS A 307 7.05 -5.15 25.69
C CYS A 307 5.54 -5.05 25.90
N SER A 308 5.09 -4.39 26.98
CA SER A 308 3.68 -4.07 27.15
C SER A 308 3.24 -3.05 26.09
N LEU A 309 2.26 -3.44 25.27
CA LEU A 309 1.74 -2.64 24.16
C LEU A 309 0.29 -2.22 24.43
N THR A 310 -0.09 -1.01 24.02
CA THR A 310 -1.50 -0.57 23.95
C THR A 310 -2.16 -1.11 22.68
N CYS A 311 -1.44 -1.06 21.57
CA CYS A 311 -1.81 -1.63 20.28
C CYS A 311 -0.55 -2.09 19.54
N GLY A 312 -0.70 -3.09 18.67
CA GLY A 312 0.35 -3.55 17.79
C GLY A 312 -0.21 -3.76 16.38
N ARG A 313 0.53 -3.30 15.37
CA ARG A 313 0.24 -3.51 13.95
C ARG A 313 1.39 -4.30 13.36
N MET A 314 1.06 -5.29 12.54
CA MET A 314 2.07 -6.16 11.92
C MET A 314 2.06 -5.98 10.42
N MET A 315 3.24 -6.11 9.81
CA MET A 315 3.42 -5.87 8.39
C MET A 315 4.60 -6.68 7.86
N ASN A 316 4.52 -7.04 6.58
CA ASN A 316 5.58 -7.72 5.84
C ASN A 316 6.40 -6.67 5.07
N LEU A 317 7.66 -6.46 5.45
CA LEU A 317 8.59 -5.57 4.76
C LEU A 317 9.71 -6.37 4.09
N LYS A 318 9.48 -6.76 2.83
CA LYS A 318 10.39 -7.62 2.04
C LYS A 318 10.71 -8.92 2.75
N GLU A 319 9.67 -9.67 3.08
CA GLU A 319 9.77 -10.95 3.76
C GLU A 319 10.39 -10.87 5.17
N ARG A 320 10.22 -9.71 5.82
CA ARG A 320 10.59 -9.50 7.22
C ARG A 320 9.35 -9.09 7.99
N LEU A 321 9.05 -9.84 9.04
CA LEU A 321 7.94 -9.53 9.92
C LEU A 321 8.34 -8.36 10.83
N VAL A 322 7.62 -7.26 10.71
CA VAL A 322 7.83 -6.06 11.53
C VAL A 322 6.55 -5.74 12.30
N MET A 323 6.74 -5.34 13.54
CA MET A 323 5.69 -4.85 14.43
C MET A 323 5.93 -3.37 14.73
N VAL A 324 4.88 -2.57 14.56
CA VAL A 324 4.80 -1.19 15.04
C VAL A 324 3.83 -1.17 16.20
N GLY A 325 4.29 -0.75 17.38
CA GLY A 325 3.51 -0.87 18.61
C GLY A 325 3.56 0.37 19.48
N GLY A 326 2.41 0.70 20.08
CA GLY A 326 2.30 1.72 21.11
C GLY A 326 2.80 1.18 22.43
N ILE A 327 3.91 1.71 22.93
CA ILE A 327 4.52 1.28 24.19
C ILE A 327 3.67 1.81 25.34
N ALA A 328 3.13 0.90 26.13
CA ALA A 328 2.28 1.22 27.26
C ALA A 328 3.06 1.85 28.42
N LYS A 329 2.42 2.75 29.17
CA LYS A 329 2.97 3.29 30.42
C LYS A 329 2.85 2.23 31.54
N TYR A 330 3.85 2.15 32.41
CA TYR A 330 3.90 1.11 33.46
C TYR A 330 2.75 1.21 34.48
N ASP A 331 2.42 2.44 34.90
CA ASP A 331 1.36 2.75 35.86
C ASP A 331 -0.03 2.85 35.22
N ARG A 332 -0.11 3.05 33.91
CA ARG A 332 -1.35 3.16 33.13
C ARG A 332 -1.19 2.45 31.79
N PRO A 333 -1.42 1.12 31.73
CA PRO A 333 -1.13 0.31 30.55
C PRO A 333 -2.01 0.65 29.34
N ASP A 334 -3.05 1.45 29.53
CA ASP A 334 -3.91 1.92 28.45
C ASP A 334 -3.36 3.18 27.76
N ILE A 335 -2.33 3.83 28.32
CA ILE A 335 -1.76 5.07 27.77
C ILE A 335 -0.50 4.81 26.95
N ILE A 336 -0.45 5.37 25.74
CA ILE A 336 0.76 5.34 24.91
C ILE A 336 1.82 6.30 25.46
N ARG A 337 2.97 5.76 25.87
CA ARG A 337 4.17 6.53 26.23
C ARG A 337 5.02 6.89 25.01
N GLY A 338 4.96 6.09 23.96
CA GLY A 338 5.70 6.29 22.72
C GLY A 338 5.46 5.13 21.75
N ILE A 339 6.04 5.20 20.57
CA ILE A 339 5.87 4.17 19.53
C ILE A 339 7.22 3.53 19.24
N GLY A 340 7.24 2.20 19.18
CA GLY A 340 8.42 1.43 18.80
C GLY A 340 8.20 0.63 17.52
N ILE A 341 9.31 0.28 16.86
CA ILE A 341 9.36 -0.57 15.69
C ILE A 341 10.30 -1.72 16.00
N TRP A 342 9.83 -2.95 15.85
CA TRP A 342 10.59 -4.17 16.09
C TRP A 342 10.50 -5.12 14.89
N GLU A 343 11.59 -5.79 14.60
CA GLU A 343 11.67 -6.84 13.59
C GLU A 343 11.77 -8.20 14.29
N LEU A 344 10.97 -9.18 13.86
CA LEU A 344 11.10 -10.54 14.36
C LEU A 344 12.26 -11.24 13.65
N TYR A 345 13.24 -11.69 14.42
CA TYR A 345 14.36 -12.47 13.90
C TYR A 345 14.45 -13.80 14.65
N LYS A 346 14.29 -14.91 13.92
CA LYS A 346 14.11 -16.26 14.48
C LYS A 346 12.88 -16.28 15.39
N GLU A 347 13.07 -16.27 16.70
CA GLU A 347 12.01 -16.31 17.71
C GLU A 347 12.06 -15.10 18.65
N GLY A 348 12.88 -14.09 18.33
CA GLY A 348 13.09 -12.92 19.19
C GLY A 348 12.86 -11.61 18.47
N TRP A 349 12.23 -10.66 19.16
CA TRP A 349 12.07 -9.29 18.68
C TRP A 349 13.36 -8.49 18.82
N ARG A 350 13.78 -7.86 17.73
CA ARG A 350 14.89 -6.89 17.71
C ARG A 350 14.33 -5.50 17.53
N GLU A 351 14.66 -4.60 18.46
CA GLU A 351 14.26 -3.21 18.34
C GLU A 351 15.01 -2.54 17.19
N VAL A 352 14.27 -1.98 16.24
CA VAL A 352 14.82 -1.24 15.09
C VAL A 352 15.02 0.22 15.49
N THR A 353 13.97 0.83 16.05
CA THR A 353 13.98 2.21 16.52
C THR A 353 12.80 2.47 17.44
N ARG A 354 12.90 3.52 18.25
CA ARG A 354 11.76 4.18 18.88
C ARG A 354 11.50 5.51 18.20
N MET A 355 10.24 5.91 18.12
CA MET A 355 9.85 7.21 17.61
C MET A 355 10.46 8.31 18.49
N PRO A 356 11.26 9.23 17.94
CA PRO A 356 11.80 10.34 18.71
C PRO A 356 10.68 11.25 19.24
N HIS A 357 10.85 11.77 20.46
CA HIS A 357 9.83 12.56 21.17
C HIS A 357 9.28 13.75 20.36
N ARG A 358 10.13 14.41 19.56
CA ARG A 358 9.72 15.52 18.68
C ARG A 358 8.65 15.13 17.66
N PHE A 359 8.67 13.89 17.16
CA PHE A 359 7.66 13.40 16.22
C PHE A 359 6.38 13.00 16.95
N PHE A 360 6.52 12.37 18.12
CA PHE A 360 5.39 12.03 18.97
C PHE A 360 4.57 13.28 19.35
N GLN A 361 5.23 14.35 19.79
CA GLN A 361 4.60 15.65 20.06
C GLN A 361 3.99 16.30 18.80
N GLY A 362 4.55 16.03 17.62
CA GLY A 362 4.08 16.59 16.37
C GLY A 362 2.69 16.09 15.95
N PHE A 363 2.22 14.98 16.53
CA PHE A 363 0.83 14.54 16.35
C PHE A 363 -0.18 15.34 17.20
N GLY A 364 0.27 16.10 18.20
CA GLY A 364 -0.61 16.84 19.11
C GLY A 364 -1.25 15.93 20.16
N GLU A 365 -2.56 16.06 20.36
CA GLU A 365 -3.33 15.09 21.14
C GLU A 365 -3.32 13.74 20.42
N PHE A 366 -2.69 12.76 21.06
CA PHE A 366 -2.53 11.41 20.51
C PHE A 366 -3.51 10.49 21.22
N ASP A 367 -4.34 9.80 20.43
CA ASP A 367 -5.18 8.73 20.95
C ASP A 367 -4.30 7.58 21.47
N ASP A 368 -4.85 6.75 22.35
CA ASP A 368 -4.16 5.57 22.87
C ASP A 368 -3.99 4.43 21.84
N VAL A 369 -4.41 4.68 20.59
CA VAL A 369 -4.29 3.80 19.42
C VAL A 369 -3.96 4.60 18.17
N PHE A 370 -3.32 3.95 17.20
CA PHE A 370 -2.98 4.56 15.92
C PHE A 370 -3.13 3.58 14.76
N ALA A 371 -3.20 4.13 13.55
CA ALA A 371 -3.12 3.38 12.32
C ALA A 371 -1.66 3.31 11.88
N SER A 372 -1.20 2.13 11.48
CA SER A 372 0.06 2.01 10.76
C SER A 372 0.01 0.89 9.75
N SER A 373 0.67 1.10 8.62
CA SER A 373 0.72 0.16 7.52
C SER A 373 2.05 0.35 6.80
N GLY A 374 2.63 -0.72 6.27
CA GLY A 374 3.91 -0.66 5.61
C GLY A 374 4.14 -1.86 4.71
N THR A 375 4.97 -1.65 3.70
CA THR A 375 5.49 -2.69 2.80
C THR A 375 6.79 -2.16 2.19
N GLU A 376 7.53 -3.02 1.51
CA GLU A 376 8.86 -2.72 0.99
C GLU A 376 9.82 -2.24 2.10
N ASP A 377 10.18 -0.96 2.12
CA ASP A 377 11.03 -0.34 3.14
C ASP A 377 10.36 0.85 3.85
N LEU A 378 9.06 1.09 3.61
CA LEU A 378 8.36 2.24 4.17
C LEU A 378 7.30 1.81 5.18
N ILE A 379 7.31 2.49 6.32
CA ILE A 379 6.29 2.34 7.36
C ILE A 379 5.59 3.68 7.51
N TYR A 380 4.27 3.66 7.40
CA TYR A 380 3.40 4.81 7.59
C TYR A 380 2.72 4.73 8.95
N ILE A 381 2.68 5.84 9.68
CA ILE A 381 2.07 5.96 11.00
C ILE A 381 1.18 7.20 11.03
N GLN A 382 -0.06 7.03 11.48
CA GLN A 382 -1.08 8.05 11.54
C GLN A 382 -1.90 7.96 12.84
N SER A 383 -2.18 9.11 13.47
CA SER A 383 -3.22 9.21 14.49
C SER A 383 -4.60 9.23 13.85
N TYR A 384 -5.57 8.48 14.41
CA TYR A 384 -6.94 8.45 13.91
C TYR A 384 -7.61 9.83 13.94
N GLY A 385 -7.23 10.70 14.88
CA GLY A 385 -7.74 12.05 15.00
C GLY A 385 -7.14 13.07 14.04
N ALA A 386 -6.12 12.74 13.24
CA ALA A 386 -5.35 13.71 12.47
C ALA A 386 -5.06 13.28 11.02
N THR A 387 -4.82 14.27 10.15
CA THR A 387 -4.37 14.07 8.76
C THR A 387 -2.84 14.04 8.62
N ALA A 388 -2.12 14.17 9.74
CA ALA A 388 -0.67 14.09 9.78
C ALA A 388 -0.24 12.63 9.61
N LEU A 389 0.61 12.40 8.61
CA LEU A 389 1.15 11.08 8.29
C LEU A 389 2.67 11.13 8.44
N LEU A 390 3.18 10.28 9.33
CA LEU A 390 4.60 10.12 9.57
C LEU A 390 5.10 8.91 8.78
N VAL A 391 6.24 9.07 8.13
CA VAL A 391 6.90 8.02 7.36
C VAL A 391 8.21 7.66 8.04
N PHE A 392 8.44 6.36 8.23
CA PHE A 392 9.73 5.82 8.59
C PHE A 392 10.29 5.00 7.44
N ASP A 393 11.49 5.37 6.98
CA ASP A 393 12.24 4.62 5.99
C ASP A 393 13.16 3.62 6.69
N MET A 394 12.88 2.32 6.52
CA MET A 394 13.66 1.23 7.11
C MET A 394 15.08 1.14 6.56
N SER A 395 15.30 1.53 5.29
CA SER A 395 16.61 1.47 4.63
C SER A 395 17.53 2.58 5.13
N GLN A 396 16.99 3.81 5.23
CA GLN A 396 17.74 4.98 5.69
C GLN A 396 17.70 5.15 7.21
N LYS A 397 16.80 4.45 7.90
CA LYS A 397 16.46 4.63 9.32
C LYS A 397 16.08 6.08 9.65
N GLN A 398 15.29 6.70 8.76
CA GLN A 398 14.93 8.11 8.87
C GLN A 398 13.42 8.31 9.03
N TRP A 399 13.07 9.24 9.91
CA TRP A 399 11.71 9.69 10.16
C TRP A 399 11.44 10.98 9.39
N LYS A 400 10.34 11.04 8.63
CA LYS A 400 9.97 12.20 7.82
C LYS A 400 8.46 12.40 7.85
N TRP A 401 8.02 13.64 8.03
CA TRP A 401 6.61 13.99 7.85
C TRP A 401 6.24 14.03 6.37
N SER A 402 5.07 13.51 6.01
CA SER A 402 4.47 13.75 4.71
C SER A 402 3.98 15.20 4.59
N VAL A 403 3.59 15.60 3.39
CA VAL A 403 2.66 16.73 3.25
C VAL A 403 1.30 16.37 3.85
N ARG A 404 0.61 17.32 4.47
CA ARG A 404 -0.70 17.08 5.09
C ARG A 404 -1.71 16.56 4.07
N CYS A 405 -2.48 15.56 4.47
CA CYS A 405 -3.55 15.04 3.62
C CYS A 405 -4.60 16.13 3.37
N PRO A 406 -5.07 16.32 2.13
CA PRO A 406 -6.09 17.31 1.79
C PRO A 406 -7.50 16.92 2.26
N VAL A 407 -7.70 15.72 2.81
CA VAL A 407 -9.00 15.32 3.37
C VAL A 407 -9.37 16.25 4.52
N THR A 408 -10.60 16.76 4.48
CA THR A 408 -11.14 17.65 5.51
C THR A 408 -12.04 16.87 6.47
N LYS A 409 -11.96 17.22 7.76
CA LYS A 409 -12.96 16.76 8.73
C LYS A 409 -14.28 17.45 8.44
N ARG A 410 -15.35 16.68 8.28
CA ARG A 410 -16.73 17.20 8.20
C ARG A 410 -17.30 17.54 9.58
N PHE A 411 -16.85 16.85 10.62
CA PHE A 411 -17.27 17.06 12.01
C PHE A 411 -16.12 16.76 12.99
N PRO A 412 -16.13 17.31 14.22
CA PRO A 412 -14.99 17.25 15.15
C PRO A 412 -14.51 15.83 15.49
N LEU A 413 -15.45 14.90 15.69
CA LEU A 413 -15.19 13.50 16.09
C LEU A 413 -14.92 12.56 14.91
N GLN A 414 -14.75 13.08 13.70
CA GLN A 414 -14.47 12.24 12.53
C GLN A 414 -13.06 11.65 12.63
N LEU A 415 -12.98 10.32 12.53
CA LEU A 415 -11.73 9.57 12.51
C LEU A 415 -11.28 9.29 11.08
N PHE A 416 -9.97 9.24 10.90
CA PHE A 416 -9.28 8.86 9.68
C PHE A 416 -8.70 7.47 9.81
N THR A 417 -8.72 6.70 8.75
CA THR A 417 -7.99 5.43 8.66
C THR A 417 -7.28 5.35 7.32
N GLY A 418 -6.36 4.42 7.20
CA GLY A 418 -5.61 4.25 5.97
C GLY A 418 -4.73 3.02 5.97
N PHE A 419 -4.31 2.65 4.78
CA PHE A 419 -3.47 1.49 4.51
C PHE A 419 -2.50 1.80 3.37
N CYS A 420 -1.38 1.09 3.33
CA CYS A 420 -0.45 1.21 2.21
C CYS A 420 -0.76 0.20 1.11
N PHE A 421 -0.40 0.49 -0.14
CA PHE A 421 -0.39 -0.49 -1.22
C PHE A 421 0.67 -0.12 -2.26
N GLU A 422 1.14 -1.10 -3.04
CA GLU A 422 2.07 -0.85 -4.15
C GLU A 422 1.30 -0.54 -5.43
N PRO A 423 1.44 0.62 -6.06
CA PRO A 423 0.72 0.90 -7.28
C PRO A 423 1.32 0.11 -8.46
N ARG A 424 0.56 -0.84 -9.02
CA ARG A 424 1.00 -1.79 -10.06
C ARG A 424 -0.06 -1.96 -11.15
N LEU A 425 0.37 -2.08 -12.41
CA LEU A 425 -0.51 -2.26 -13.57
C LEU A 425 -0.64 -3.72 -13.99
N GLU A 426 0.38 -4.52 -13.71
CA GLU A 426 0.59 -5.86 -14.22
C GLU A 426 -0.19 -6.95 -13.48
N VAL A 427 -0.68 -6.65 -12.28
CA VAL A 427 -1.37 -7.60 -11.40
C VAL A 427 -2.89 -7.47 -11.58
N ALA A 428 -3.56 -8.57 -11.90
CA ALA A 428 -5.00 -8.64 -12.10
C ALA A 428 -5.67 -9.45 -11.00
N CYS A 429 -6.97 -9.21 -10.78
CA CYS A 429 -7.67 -9.72 -9.61
C CYS A 429 -7.94 -11.20 -9.66
#